data_AF-A0ABD6HUR7-F1
#
_entry.id   AF-A0ABD6HUR7-F1
#
_cell.length_a   1.000
_cell.length_b   1.000
_cell.length_c   1.000
_cell.angle_alpha   90.00
_cell.angle_beta   90.00
_cell.angle_gamma   90.00
#
_symmetry.space_group_name_H-M   'P 1'
#
loop_
_entity.id
_entity.type
_entity.pdbx_description
1 polymer ?
#
loop_
_entity_poly.entity_id
_entity_poly.type
_entity_poly.pdbx_seq_one_letter_code
_entity_poly.pdbx_strand_id
1 'polypeptide(L)' 'MKDVLDTLRQVREKSKHTVDNSSLKELDDAILTLEKRIEENSKGHTALDYLSFIAKIFALIKYLSGDSDFH' A
#
# COMPACT_ATOMS: atom_id res chain seq x y z
N MET A 1 11.41 4.42 6.07
CA MET A 1 10.40 3.35 5.77
C MET A 1 9.20 3.40 6.70
N LYS A 2 9.34 3.77 7.97
CA LYS A 2 8.20 3.90 8.90
C LYS A 2 7.15 4.91 8.41
N ASP A 3 7.56 6.06 7.87
CA ASP A 3 6.67 7.07 7.26
C ASP A 3 5.90 6.55 6.04
N VAL A 4 6.51 5.66 5.25
CA VAL A 4 5.86 5.07 4.07
C VAL A 4 4.75 4.13 4.51
N LEU A 5 5.00 3.28 5.50
CA LEU A 5 3.99 2.38 6.06
C LEU A 5 2.84 3.18 6.71
N ASP A 6 3.15 4.26 7.42
CA ASP A 6 2.15 5.14 8.01
C ASP A 6 1.26 5.78 6.92
N THR A 7 1.87 6.28 5.86
CA THR A 7 1.14 6.84 4.70
C THR A 7 0.23 5.78 4.07
N LEU A 8 0.71 4.56 3.85
CA LEU A 8 -0.10 3.48 3.29
C LEU A 8 -1.30 3.11 4.19
N ARG A 9 -1.09 3.08 5.52
CA ARG A 9 -2.17 2.84 6.50
C ARG A 9 -3.21 3.96 6.50
N GLN A 10 -2.77 5.22 6.44
CA GLN A 10 -3.68 6.37 6.35
C GLN A 10 -4.53 6.32 5.08
N VAL A 11 -3.92 5.97 3.94
CA VAL A 11 -4.64 5.88 2.67
C VAL A 11 -5.60 4.69 2.66
N ARG A 12 -5.22 3.54 3.23
CA ARG A 12 -6.11 2.40 3.47
C ARG A 12 -7.32 2.79 4.33
N GLU A 13 -7.10 3.53 5.42
CA GLU A 13 -8.19 3.98 6.29
C GLU A 13 -9.15 4.93 5.57
N LYS A 14 -8.64 5.85 4.75
CA LYS A 14 -9.47 6.71 3.90
C LYS A 14 -10.30 5.92 2.88
N SER A 15 -9.75 4.80 2.39
CA SER A 15 -10.40 3.94 1.41
C SER A 15 -11.46 3.01 2.03
N LYS A 16 -11.52 2.90 3.37
CA LYS A 16 -12.45 1.99 4.07
C LYS A 16 -13.92 2.22 3.74
N HIS A 17 -14.28 3.45 3.38
CA HIS A 17 -15.65 3.84 3.08
C HIS A 17 -16.01 3.78 1.59
N THR A 18 -15.03 3.63 0.72
CA THR A 18 -15.20 3.65 -0.75
C THR A 18 -14.99 2.28 -1.38
N VAL A 19 -14.29 1.37 -0.70
CA VAL A 19 -13.89 0.08 -1.25
C VAL A 19 -14.52 -1.08 -0.51
N ASP A 20 -14.85 -2.15 -1.25
CA ASP A 20 -15.26 -3.44 -0.70
C ASP A 20 -14.26 -4.02 0.31
N ASN A 21 -14.81 -4.70 1.32
CA ASN A 21 -14.03 -5.30 2.41
C ASN A 21 -13.01 -6.35 1.91
N SER A 22 -13.28 -7.01 0.79
CA SER A 22 -12.34 -7.96 0.17
C SER A 22 -11.08 -7.25 -0.32
N SER A 23 -11.24 -6.12 -0.99
CA SER A 23 -10.12 -5.37 -1.55
C SER A 23 -9.36 -4.57 -0.49
N LEU A 24 -10.04 -4.13 0.58
CA LEU A 24 -9.37 -3.60 1.76
C LEU A 24 -8.48 -4.65 2.43
N LYS A 25 -8.92 -5.91 2.46
CA LYS A 25 -8.12 -7.02 2.98
C LYS A 25 -6.89 -7.29 2.13
N GLU A 26 -7.03 -7.30 0.80
CA GLU A 26 -5.88 -7.42 -0.12
C GLU A 26 -4.87 -6.28 0.09
N LEU A 27 -5.37 -5.07 0.36
CA LEU A 27 -4.53 -3.92 0.66
C LEU A 27 -3.79 -4.07 2.00
N ASP A 28 -4.46 -4.54 3.04
CA ASP A 28 -3.85 -4.84 4.34
C ASP A 28 -2.77 -5.93 4.22
N ASP A 29 -3.06 -7.03 3.51
CA ASP A 29 -2.10 -8.11 3.27
C ASP A 29 -0.86 -7.61 2.50
N ALA A 30 -1.05 -6.71 1.53
CA ALA A 30 0.06 -6.09 0.80
C ALA A 30 0.92 -5.18 1.68
N ILE A 31 0.30 -4.38 2.56
CA ILE A 31 1.00 -3.52 3.52
C ILE A 31 1.78 -4.36 4.54
N LEU A 32 1.18 -5.43 5.08
CA LEU A 32 1.83 -6.35 6.02
C LEU A 32 3.01 -7.08 5.37
N THR A 33 2.86 -7.51 4.12
CA THR A 33 3.94 -8.13 3.35
C THR A 33 5.11 -7.16 3.16
N LEU A 34 4.82 -5.89 2.89
CA LEU A 34 5.84 -4.85 2.76
C LEU A 34 6.55 -4.59 4.09
N GLU A 35 5.79 -4.48 5.19
CA GLU A 35 6.34 -4.31 6.54
C GLU A 35 7.29 -5.45 6.91
N LYS A 36 6.87 -6.70 6.71
CA LYS A 36 7.69 -7.88 6.95
C LYS A 36 8.96 -7.88 6.09
N ARG A 37 8.85 -7.55 4.80
CA ARG A 37 10.03 -7.45 3.92
C ARG A 37 11.02 -6.40 4.38
N ILE A 38 10.54 -5.25 4.86
CA ILE A 38 11.41 -4.18 5.39
C ILE A 38 12.13 -4.65 6.65
N GLU A 39 11.43 -5.35 7.54
CA GLU A 39 11.99 -5.91 8.77
C GLU A 39 13.06 -6.97 8.46
N GLU A 40 12.74 -7.92 7.57
CA GLU A 40 13.61 -9.03 7.17
C GLU A 40 14.86 -8.56 6.38
N ASN A 41 14.74 -7.49 5.59
CA ASN A 41 15.81 -7.00 4.71
C ASN A 41 16.48 -5.71 5.22
N SER A 42 16.41 -5.44 6.52
CA SER A 42 17.01 -4.26 7.17
C SER A 42 18.52 -4.08 6.93
N LYS A 43 19.20 -5.08 6.35
CA LYS A 43 20.61 -5.01 5.91
C LYS A 43 20.72 -4.80 4.40
N GLY A 44 20.77 -3.54 3.98
CA GLY A 44 21.29 -3.15 2.67
C GLY A 44 20.28 -2.79 1.58
N HIS A 45 18.97 -2.97 1.81
CA HIS A 45 17.95 -2.51 0.88
C HIS A 45 17.50 -1.08 1.19
N THR A 46 17.39 -0.28 0.13
CA THR A 46 16.97 1.12 0.18
C THR A 46 15.47 1.25 -0.06
N ALA A 47 14.90 2.41 0.23
CA ALA A 47 13.49 2.68 -0.10
C ALA A 47 13.18 2.49 -1.60
N LEU A 48 14.18 2.62 -2.48
CA LEU A 48 14.05 2.42 -3.92
C LEU A 48 13.74 0.96 -4.28
N ASP A 49 14.29 -0.01 -3.54
CA ASP A 49 14.03 -1.44 -3.75
C ASP A 49 12.55 -1.80 -3.56
N TYR A 50 11.88 -1.06 -2.68
CA TYR A 50 10.45 -1.25 -2.39
C TYR A 50 9.54 -0.32 -3.19
N LEU A 51 10.10 0.61 -3.97
CA LEU A 51 9.32 1.65 -4.64
C LEU A 51 8.33 1.05 -5.64
N SER A 52 8.71 -0.01 -6.36
CA SER A 52 7.81 -0.77 -7.23
C SER A 52 6.65 -1.40 -6.46
N PHE A 53 6.91 -1.90 -5.25
CA PHE A 53 5.89 -2.52 -4.41
C PHE A 53 4.93 -1.47 -3.83
N ILE A 54 5.47 -0.34 -3.36
CA ILE A 54 4.71 0.81 -2.87
C ILE A 54 3.84 1.39 -3.99
N ALA A 55 4.37 1.55 -5.20
CA ALA A 55 3.64 2.06 -6.35
C ALA A 55 2.45 1.15 -6.73
N LYS A 56 2.62 -0.18 -6.65
CA LYS A 56 1.51 -1.14 -6.85
C LYS A 56 0.42 -0.99 -5.80
N ILE A 57 0.79 -0.80 -4.53
CA ILE A 57 -0.17 -0.59 -3.44
C ILE A 57 -0.97 0.71 -3.70
N PHE A 58 -0.31 1.80 -4.08
CA PHE A 58 -0.97 3.05 -4.46
C PHE A 58 -1.87 2.93 -5.69
N ALA A 59 -1.44 2.19 -6.72
CA ALA A 59 -2.25 1.94 -7.91
C ALA A 59 -3.50 1.13 -7.56
N LEU A 60 -3.37 0.12 -6.69
CA LEU A 60 -4.49 -0.68 -6.19
C LEU A 60 -5.48 0.23 -5.46
N ILE A 61 -5.02 1.07 -4.54
CA ILE A 61 -5.85 2.05 -3.83
C ILE A 61 -6.61 2.96 -4.79
N LYS A 62 -5.93 3.51 -5.80
CA LYS A 62 -6.58 4.41 -6.78
C LYS A 62 -7.65 3.69 -7.59
N TYR A 63 -7.32 2.51 -8.11
CA TYR A 63 -8.26 1.66 -8.83
C TYR A 63 -9.50 1.34 -7.98
N LEU A 64 -9.26 1.01 -6.71
CA LEU A 64 -10.29 0.62 -5.76
C LEU A 64 -11.14 1.80 -5.26
N SER A 65 -10.57 2.99 -5.12
CA SER A 65 -11.29 4.18 -4.65
C SER A 65 -12.28 4.72 -5.67
N GLY A 66 -12.45 4.06 -6.82
CA GLY A 66 -13.32 4.51 -7.89
C GLY A 66 -12.84 5.82 -8.51
N ASP A 67 -11.56 6.17 -8.34
CA ASP A 67 -10.88 7.26 -9.04
C ASP A 67 -10.63 6.81 -10.48
N SER A 68 -11.76 6.54 -11.15
CA SER A 68 -11.89 6.41 -12.59
C SER A 68 -12.06 7.82 -13.13
N ASP A 69 -11.12 8.73 -12.85
CA ASP A 69 -10.91 9.90 -13.71
C ASP A 69 -10.06 9.44 -14.91
N PHE A 70 -10.59 8.45 -15.63
CA PHE A 70 -10.27 8.21 -17.03
C PHE A 70 -11.37 8.92 -17.82
N HIS A 71 -11.17 10.23 -18.03
CA HIS A 71 -11.72 11.10 -19.08
C HIS A 71 -13.18 10.89 -19.51
#